data_AF-A0AAT9WJS6-F1
#
_entry.id   AF-A0AAT9WJS6-F1
#
_cell.length_a   1.000
_cell.length_b   1.000
_cell.length_c   1.000
_cell.angle_alpha   90.00
_cell.angle_beta   90.00
_cell.angle_gamma   90.00
#
_symmetry.space_group_name_H-M   'P 1'
#
loop_
_entity.id
_entity.type
_entity.pdbx_description
1 polymer ?
#
loop_
_entity_poly.entity_id
_entity_poly.type
_entity_poly.pdbx_seq_one_letter_code
_entity_poly.pdbx_strand_id
1 'polypeptide(L)'
;MTDWHLVHLFVPTLLPLLFLGLLRLFPLHKVERARANPLVAVKDGQLSWAGLGMCVNALYELRHPVVGAAFSELWSANTFWIAVALLVFHALIAATGPVFPTRKFGSGGLCHTIRHYRVLVASASLTFGAAWLYADIHFTTQIHAG
;
A
#
# COMPACT_ATOMS: atom_id res chain seq x y z
N MET A 1 10.04 4.06 20.10
CA MET A 1 9.54 3.65 18.78
C MET A 1 10.75 3.54 17.87
N THR A 2 11.11 2.34 17.45
CA THR A 2 12.23 2.13 16.52
C THR A 2 11.80 2.63 15.14
N ASP A 3 12.51 3.63 14.60
CA ASP A 3 12.27 4.29 13.29
C ASP A 3 12.24 3.33 12.07
N TRP A 4 12.49 2.05 12.32
CA TRP A 4 12.59 0.97 11.34
C TRP A 4 11.26 0.62 10.63
N HIS A 5 10.11 0.79 11.29
CA HIS A 5 8.81 0.52 10.66
C HIS A 5 8.52 1.47 9.49
N LEU A 6 8.94 2.75 9.63
CA LEU A 6 8.81 3.75 8.58
C LEU A 6 9.72 3.42 7.39
N VAL A 7 10.91 2.88 7.64
CA VAL A 7 11.81 2.40 6.57
C VAL A 7 11.15 1.29 5.77
N HIS A 8 10.58 0.29 6.45
CA HIS A 8 9.88 -0.82 5.80
C HIS A 8 8.62 -0.39 5.02
N LEU A 9 8.01 0.73 5.40
CA LEU A 9 6.83 1.27 4.74
C LEU A 9 7.19 2.14 3.53
N PHE A 10 8.13 3.08 3.72
CA PHE A 10 8.45 4.10 2.74
C PHE A 10 9.44 3.63 1.69
N VAL A 11 10.41 2.77 2.03
CA VAL A 11 11.40 2.31 1.05
C VAL A 11 10.76 1.56 -0.13
N PRO A 12 9.97 0.49 0.05
CA PRO A 12 9.36 -0.21 -1.08
C PRO A 12 8.36 0.65 -1.87
N THR A 13 7.83 1.72 -1.27
CA THR A 13 6.84 2.60 -1.90
C THR A 13 7.50 3.79 -2.64
N LEU A 14 8.42 4.50 -1.99
CA LEU A 14 9.03 5.73 -2.50
C LEU A 14 10.25 5.47 -3.38
N LEU A 15 11.04 4.44 -3.07
CA LEU A 15 12.27 4.18 -3.80
C LEU A 15 12.03 3.85 -5.28
N PRO A 16 11.02 3.04 -5.65
CA PRO A 16 10.68 2.84 -7.06
C PRO A 16 10.25 4.13 -7.77
N LEU A 17 9.53 5.02 -7.08
CA LEU A 17 9.11 6.32 -7.63
C LEU A 17 10.31 7.24 -7.87
N LEU A 18 11.25 7.26 -6.93
CA LEU A 18 12.50 7.99 -7.05
C LEU A 18 13.32 7.48 -8.25
N PHE A 19 13.51 6.16 -8.36
CA PHE A 19 14.24 5.56 -9.48
C PHE A 19 13.57 5.83 -10.82
N LEU A 20 12.24 5.76 -10.92
CA LEU A 20 11.52 6.13 -12.15
C LEU A 20 11.72 7.61 -12.51
N GLY A 21 11.79 8.49 -11.51
CA GLY A 21 12.15 9.90 -11.70
C GLY A 21 13.56 10.07 -12.27
N LEU A 22 14.54 9.37 -11.68
CA LEU A 22 15.94 9.43 -12.11
C LEU A 22 16.16 8.82 -13.50
N LEU A 23 15.40 7.79 -13.90
CA LEU A 23 15.47 7.20 -15.23
C LEU A 23 15.20 8.22 -16.35
N ARG A 24 14.49 9.32 -16.06
CA ARG A 24 14.26 10.40 -17.04
C ARG A 24 15.51 11.20 -17.40
N LEU A 25 16.59 11.08 -16.63
CA LEU A 25 17.89 11.70 -16.92
C LEU A 25 18.61 11.00 -18.08
N PHE A 26 18.22 9.77 -18.41
CA PHE A 26 18.78 9.00 -19.51
C PHE A 26 18.04 9.26 -20.84
N PRO A 27 18.71 9.06 -22.00
CA PRO A 27 18.08 9.17 -23.31
C PRO A 27 17.11 8.00 -23.57
N LEU A 28 15.92 8.08 -22.98
CA LEU A 28 14.85 7.09 -23.13
C LEU A 28 14.06 7.30 -24.42
N HIS A 29 13.65 6.20 -25.06
CA HIS A 29 12.72 6.23 -26.18
C HIS A 29 11.33 6.71 -25.73
N LYS A 30 10.49 7.21 -26.65
CA LYS A 30 9.18 7.82 -26.33
C LYS A 30 8.28 6.90 -25.47
N VAL A 31 8.33 5.59 -25.72
CA VAL A 31 7.53 4.59 -25.01
C VAL A 31 8.05 4.39 -23.57
N GLU A 32 9.37 4.31 -23.40
CA GLU A 32 10.03 4.12 -22.11
C GLU A 32 9.84 5.34 -21.22
N ARG A 33 9.98 6.55 -21.78
CA ARG A 33 9.74 7.80 -21.06
C ARG A 33 8.30 7.92 -20.55
N ALA A 34 7.32 7.40 -21.30
CA ALA A 34 5.93 7.37 -20.87
C ALA A 34 5.69 6.38 -19.72
N ARG A 35 6.44 5.26 -19.68
CA ARG A 35 6.39 4.26 -18.61
C ARG A 35 7.17 4.68 -17.36
N ALA A 36 8.27 5.41 -17.53
CA ALA A 36 9.04 6.05 -16.46
C ALA A 36 8.33 7.29 -15.86
N ASN A 37 7.00 7.32 -15.88
CA ASN A 37 6.22 8.35 -15.23
C ASN A 37 5.79 7.87 -13.85
N PRO A 38 6.26 8.52 -12.75
CA PRO A 38 5.85 8.15 -11.40
C PRO A 38 4.33 8.12 -11.22
N LEU A 39 3.59 9.00 -11.91
CA LEU A 39 2.12 9.00 -11.87
C LEU A 39 1.51 7.73 -12.45
N VAL A 40 2.16 7.11 -13.44
CA VAL A 40 1.71 5.83 -14.02
C VAL A 40 1.93 4.71 -13.00
N ALA A 41 3.07 4.67 -12.33
CA ALA A 41 3.33 3.69 -11.27
C ALA A 41 2.34 3.84 -10.09
N VAL A 42 2.08 5.06 -9.63
CA VAL A 42 1.07 5.32 -8.58
C VAL A 42 -0.31 4.84 -9.01
N LYS A 43 -0.73 5.17 -10.24
CA LYS A 43 -2.00 4.70 -10.79
C LYS A 43 -2.07 3.18 -10.90
N ASP A 44 -0.96 2.56 -11.27
CA ASP A 44 -0.82 1.12 -11.45
C ASP A 44 -0.43 0.44 -10.12
N GLY A 45 -0.94 0.93 -8.98
CA GLY A 45 -0.93 0.16 -7.72
C GLY A 45 0.29 0.34 -6.83
N GLN A 46 1.18 1.31 -7.09
CA GLN A 46 2.35 1.55 -6.21
C GLN A 46 1.95 1.81 -4.75
N LEU A 47 0.79 2.43 -4.50
CA LEU A 47 0.28 2.67 -3.15
C LEU A 47 0.03 1.37 -2.37
N SER A 48 -0.28 0.26 -3.06
CA SER A 48 -0.51 -1.02 -2.39
C SER A 48 0.75 -1.60 -1.74
N TRP A 49 1.96 -1.15 -2.11
CA TRP A 49 3.17 -1.50 -1.39
C TRP A 49 3.21 -0.93 0.03
N ALA A 50 2.71 0.29 0.22
CA ALA A 50 2.57 0.87 1.55
C ALA A 50 1.54 0.10 2.36
N GLY A 51 0.38 -0.20 1.76
CA GLY A 51 -0.66 -1.00 2.40
C GLY A 51 -0.17 -2.38 2.83
N LEU A 52 0.63 -3.07 2.00
CA LEU A 52 1.31 -4.33 2.39
C LEU A 52 2.15 -4.15 3.65
N GLY A 53 3.01 -3.13 3.68
CA GLY A 53 3.86 -2.84 4.83
C GLY A 53 3.06 -2.60 6.11
N MET A 54 1.96 -1.84 6.02
CA MET A 54 1.04 -1.60 7.14
C MET A 54 0.41 -2.90 7.62
N CYS A 55 -0.13 -3.72 6.73
CA CYS A 55 -0.74 -4.99 7.10
C CYS A 55 0.26 -5.96 7.75
N VAL A 56 1.48 -6.07 7.21
CA VAL A 56 2.53 -6.92 7.81
C VAL A 56 2.93 -6.44 9.20
N ASN A 57 3.11 -5.13 9.39
CA ASN A 57 3.41 -4.56 10.70
C ASN A 57 2.25 -4.80 11.69
N ALA A 58 1.01 -4.63 11.24
CA ALA A 58 -0.16 -4.88 12.07
C ALA A 58 -0.26 -6.34 12.54
N LEU A 59 0.00 -7.30 11.64
CA LEU A 59 0.06 -8.73 11.96
C LEU A 59 1.21 -9.06 12.92
N TYR A 60 2.36 -8.41 12.75
CA TYR A 60 3.50 -8.57 13.65
C TYR A 60 3.17 -8.12 15.07
N GLU A 61 2.57 -6.95 15.21
CA GLU A 61 2.18 -6.37 16.51
C GLU A 61 1.07 -7.18 17.20
N LEU A 62 0.09 -7.70 16.44
CA LEU A 62 -0.91 -8.63 16.99
C LEU A 62 -0.26 -9.91 17.55
N ARG A 63 0.84 -10.37 16.95
CA ARG A 63 1.52 -11.60 17.39
C ARG A 63 2.53 -11.37 18.51
N HIS A 64 3.06 -10.16 18.63
CA HIS A 64 4.05 -9.76 19.63
C HIS A 64 3.60 -8.49 20.36
N PRO A 65 2.48 -8.56 21.11
CA PRO A 65 2.02 -7.40 21.88
C PRO A 65 3.02 -7.06 22.99
N VAL A 66 3.04 -5.79 23.40
CA VAL A 66 3.88 -5.35 24.51
C VAL A 66 3.45 -6.07 25.80
N VAL A 67 4.43 -6.44 26.63
CA VAL A 67 4.19 -7.13 27.90
C VAL A 67 3.19 -6.33 28.75
N GLY A 68 2.09 -6.96 29.14
CA GLY A 68 1.02 -6.34 29.94
C GLY A 68 -0.18 -5.85 29.13
N ALA A 69 -0.10 -5.77 27.80
CA ALA A 69 -1.26 -5.48 26.97
C ALA A 69 -2.26 -6.65 26.99
N ALA A 70 -3.46 -6.41 27.51
CA ALA A 70 -4.56 -7.38 27.50
C ALA A 70 -5.66 -6.91 26.55
N PHE A 71 -6.01 -7.76 25.59
CA PHE A 71 -7.13 -7.55 24.66
C PHE A 71 -7.90 -8.86 24.49
N SER A 72 -9.15 -8.76 24.03
CA SER A 72 -9.97 -9.97 23.87
C SER A 72 -9.44 -10.87 22.74
N GLU A 73 -9.40 -12.18 22.98
CA GLU A 73 -8.98 -13.15 21.97
C GLU A 73 -9.86 -13.05 20.70
N LEU A 74 -11.16 -12.83 20.87
CA LEU A 74 -12.11 -12.69 19.78
C LEU A 74 -11.79 -11.47 18.90
N TRP A 75 -11.47 -10.32 19.50
CA TRP A 75 -11.03 -9.14 18.74
C TRP A 75 -9.75 -9.46 17.97
N SER A 76 -8.75 -10.05 18.64
CA SER A 76 -7.47 -10.35 17.99
C SER A 76 -7.60 -11.31 16.80
N ALA A 77 -8.45 -12.33 16.92
CA ALA A 77 -8.68 -13.30 15.85
C ALA A 77 -9.40 -12.66 14.65
N ASN A 78 -10.43 -11.84 14.91
CA ASN A 78 -11.15 -11.15 13.84
C ASN A 78 -10.26 -10.14 13.13
N THR A 79 -9.55 -9.32 13.89
CA THR A 79 -8.64 -8.29 13.37
C THR A 79 -7.49 -8.92 12.59
N PHE A 80 -6.96 -10.08 13.01
CA PHE A 80 -5.97 -10.85 12.27
C PHE A 80 -6.46 -11.22 10.87
N TRP A 81 -7.65 -11.82 10.76
CA TRP A 81 -8.18 -12.24 9.46
C TRP A 81 -8.54 -11.05 8.56
N ILE A 82 -9.00 -9.93 9.12
CA ILE A 82 -9.19 -8.68 8.36
C ILE A 82 -7.85 -8.17 7.82
N ALA A 83 -6.80 -8.16 8.63
CA ALA A 83 -5.47 -7.74 8.21
C ALA A 83 -4.90 -8.65 7.10
N VAL A 84 -5.10 -9.97 7.20
CA VAL A 84 -4.74 -10.93 6.14
C VAL A 84 -5.53 -10.68 4.87
N ALA A 85 -6.84 -10.43 4.96
CA ALA A 85 -7.66 -10.13 3.78
C ALA A 85 -7.17 -8.86 3.06
N LEU A 86 -6.93 -7.77 3.81
CA LEU A 86 -6.36 -6.54 3.26
C LEU A 86 -4.98 -6.77 2.64
N LEU A 87 -4.12 -7.55 3.29
CA LEU A 87 -2.80 -7.93 2.78
C LEU A 87 -2.91 -8.64 1.42
N VAL A 88 -3.81 -9.61 1.29
CA VAL A 88 -4.03 -10.34 0.03
C VAL A 88 -4.49 -9.41 -1.09
N PHE A 89 -5.45 -8.52 -0.82
CA PHE A 89 -5.90 -7.56 -1.83
C PHE A 89 -4.80 -6.57 -2.24
N HIS A 90 -4.01 -6.08 -1.28
CA HIS A 90 -2.85 -5.25 -1.58
C HIS A 90 -1.80 -5.99 -2.41
N ALA A 91 -1.50 -7.25 -2.08
CA ALA A 91 -0.57 -8.09 -2.84
C ALA A 91 -1.02 -8.27 -4.29
N LEU A 92 -2.31 -8.57 -4.50
CA LEU A 92 -2.89 -8.73 -5.83
C LEU A 92 -2.76 -7.44 -6.65
N ILE A 93 -3.08 -6.28 -6.07
CA ILE A 93 -2.98 -4.99 -6.78
C ILE A 93 -1.52 -4.63 -7.06
N ALA A 94 -0.63 -4.79 -6.08
CA ALA A 94 0.80 -4.49 -6.24
C ALA A 94 1.46 -5.37 -7.31
N ALA A 95 1.07 -6.65 -7.40
CA ALA A 95 1.58 -7.59 -8.40
C ALA A 95 0.98 -7.34 -9.79
N THR A 96 -0.31 -7.05 -9.88
CA THR A 96 -1.00 -6.89 -11.18
C THR A 96 -0.72 -5.56 -11.85
N GLY A 97 -0.45 -4.51 -11.07
CA GLY A 97 -0.17 -3.17 -11.56
C GLY A 97 0.93 -3.08 -12.62
N PRO A 98 2.14 -3.59 -12.35
CA PRO A 98 3.23 -3.64 -13.33
C PRO A 98 2.96 -4.57 -14.52
N VAL A 99 2.18 -5.64 -14.32
CA VAL A 99 1.94 -6.70 -15.32
C VAL A 99 0.86 -6.29 -16.33
N PHE A 100 -0.17 -5.58 -15.89
CA PHE A 100 -1.30 -5.14 -16.72
C PHE A 100 -1.40 -3.61 -16.76
N PRO A 101 -0.40 -2.91 -17.35
CA PRO A 101 -0.40 -1.46 -17.39
C PRO A 101 -1.67 -0.94 -18.09
N THR A 102 -2.36 -0.03 -17.41
CA THR A 102 -3.62 0.50 -17.92
C THR A 102 -3.39 1.28 -19.21
N ARG A 103 -4.01 0.83 -20.31
CA ARG A 103 -3.90 1.49 -21.62
C ARG A 103 -4.35 2.94 -21.51
N LYS A 104 -3.61 3.85 -22.16
CA LYS A 104 -4.08 5.23 -22.38
C LYS A 104 -5.29 5.14 -23.29
N PHE A 105 -6.47 5.34 -22.72
CA PHE A 105 -7.66 5.51 -23.53
C PHE A 105 -7.86 7.02 -23.77
N GLY A 106 -8.38 7.37 -24.94
CA GLY A 106 -8.58 8.76 -25.37
C GLY A 106 -9.57 9.55 -24.51
N SER A 107 -9.81 10.81 -24.88
CA SER A 107 -10.73 11.72 -24.20
C SER A 107 -12.18 11.20 -24.23
N GLY A 108 -12.53 10.40 -23.24
CA GLY A 108 -13.91 10.00 -22.93
C GLY A 108 -14.39 10.70 -21.65
N GLY A 109 -15.70 10.89 -21.53
CA GLY A 109 -16.34 11.60 -20.40
C GLY A 109 -16.12 10.97 -19.01
N LEU A 110 -16.79 11.50 -17.98
CA LEU A 110 -16.55 11.19 -16.56
C LEU A 110 -16.43 9.70 -16.21
N CYS A 111 -17.32 8.86 -16.75
CA CYS A 111 -17.34 7.41 -16.49
C CYS A 111 -16.05 6.71 -16.99
N HIS A 112 -15.48 7.23 -18.07
CA HIS A 112 -14.24 6.74 -18.66
C HIS A 112 -13.01 7.13 -17.82
N THR A 113 -13.01 8.34 -17.27
CA THR A 113 -11.99 8.81 -16.32
C THR A 113 -11.97 7.93 -15.07
N ILE A 114 -13.14 7.63 -14.48
CA ILE A 114 -13.23 6.74 -13.31
C ILE A 114 -12.67 5.36 -13.64
N ARG A 115 -13.02 4.79 -14.81
CA ARG A 115 -12.47 3.50 -15.25
C ARG A 115 -10.95 3.54 -15.44
N HIS A 116 -10.40 4.67 -15.88
CA HIS A 116 -8.95 4.88 -16.01
C HIS A 116 -8.24 4.88 -14.66
N TYR A 117 -8.87 5.43 -13.61
CA TYR A 117 -8.31 5.55 -12.26
C TYR A 117 -8.83 4.50 -11.27
N ARG A 118 -9.57 3.49 -11.71
CA ARG A 118 -10.18 2.50 -10.81
C ARG A 118 -9.17 1.79 -9.91
N VAL A 119 -7.98 1.49 -10.41
CA VAL A 119 -6.91 0.81 -9.64
C VAL A 119 -6.33 1.77 -8.61
N LEU A 120 -6.16 3.05 -8.97
CA LEU A 120 -5.75 4.09 -8.03
C LEU A 120 -6.78 4.26 -6.92
N VAL A 121 -8.07 4.36 -7.26
CA VAL A 121 -9.14 4.50 -6.27
C VAL A 121 -9.19 3.27 -5.36
N ALA A 122 -9.16 2.06 -5.92
CA ALA A 122 -9.16 0.83 -5.14
C ALA A 122 -7.93 0.71 -4.21
N SER A 123 -6.73 0.96 -4.73
CA SER A 123 -5.50 0.93 -3.92
C SER A 123 -5.50 2.01 -2.84
N ALA A 124 -5.96 3.23 -3.14
CA ALA A 124 -6.08 4.30 -2.15
C ALA A 124 -7.06 3.91 -1.04
N SER A 125 -8.26 3.46 -1.37
CA SER A 125 -9.26 3.03 -0.39
C SER A 125 -8.77 1.89 0.50
N LEU A 126 -8.12 0.88 -0.10
CA LEU A 126 -7.51 -0.22 0.67
C LEU A 126 -6.38 0.27 1.56
N THR A 127 -5.54 1.19 1.06
CA THR A 127 -4.42 1.75 1.83
C THR A 127 -4.93 2.53 3.04
N PHE A 128 -6.02 3.30 2.89
CA PHE A 128 -6.68 3.95 4.02
C PHE A 128 -7.23 2.92 5.02
N GLY A 129 -7.82 1.83 4.56
CA GLY A 129 -8.27 0.74 5.42
C GLY A 129 -7.12 0.06 6.19
N ALA A 130 -6.00 -0.20 5.51
CA ALA A 130 -4.81 -0.77 6.13
C ALA A 130 -4.17 0.19 7.14
N ALA A 131 -4.13 1.49 6.83
CA ALA A 131 -3.62 2.53 7.73
C ALA A 131 -4.49 2.66 8.99
N TRP A 132 -5.82 2.69 8.83
CA TRP A 132 -6.75 2.68 9.95
C TRP A 132 -6.51 1.45 10.82
N LEU A 133 -6.54 0.25 10.22
CA LEU A 133 -6.42 -1.00 10.96
C LEU A 133 -5.08 -1.10 11.69
N TYR A 134 -3.99 -0.67 11.04
CA TYR A 134 -2.68 -0.60 11.65
C TYR A 134 -2.67 0.36 12.84
N ALA A 135 -3.23 1.56 12.70
CA ALA A 135 -3.32 2.53 13.80
C ALA A 135 -4.13 1.99 14.98
N ASP A 136 -5.27 1.35 14.72
CA ASP A 136 -6.12 0.73 15.73
C ASP A 136 -5.38 -0.37 16.50
N ILE A 137 -4.72 -1.29 15.78
CA ILE A 137 -3.88 -2.34 16.38
C ILE A 137 -2.77 -1.71 17.19
N HIS A 138 -2.01 -0.80 16.60
CA HIS A 138 -0.83 -0.18 17.21
C HIS A 138 -1.18 0.53 18.52
N PHE A 139 -2.25 1.32 18.53
CA PHE A 139 -2.70 1.99 19.75
C PHE A 139 -3.24 1.00 20.79
N THR A 140 -3.89 -0.08 20.36
CA THR A 140 -4.40 -1.10 21.28
C THR A 140 -3.26 -1.92 21.90
N THR A 141 -2.26 -2.32 21.12
CA THR A 141 -1.17 -3.21 21.55
C THR A 141 0.00 -2.48 22.22
N GLN A 142 0.16 -1.17 21.97
CA GLN A 142 1.30 -0.40 22.52
C GLN A 142 0.93 0.69 23.53
N ILE A 143 -0.22 1.36 23.43
CA ILE A 143 -0.55 2.48 24.35
C ILE A 143 -1.12 1.99 25.68
N HIS A 144 -1.79 0.85 25.73
CA HIS A 144 -2.39 0.32 26.97
C HIS A 144 -1.39 -0.43 27.88
N ALA A 145 -0.09 -0.31 27.62
CA ALA A 145 0.98 -0.91 28.43
C ALA A 145 1.59 0.07 29.47
N GLY A 146 0.94 1.22 29.71
CA GLY A 146 1.32 2.23 30.71
C GLY A 146 0.31 2.34 31.84
#